data_AF-A0A1H4TNF7-F1
#
_entry.id   AF-A0A1H4TNF7-F1
#
_cell.length_a   1.000
_cell.length_b   1.000
_cell.length_c   1.000
_cell.angle_alpha   90.00
_cell.angle_beta   90.00
_cell.angle_gamma   90.00
#
_symmetry.space_group_name_H-M   'P 1'
#
loop_
_entity.id
_entity.type
_entity.pdbx_description
1 polymer ?
#
loop_
_entity_poly.entity_id
_entity_poly.type
_entity_poly.pdbx_seq_one_letter_code
_entity_poly.pdbx_strand_id
1 'polypeptide(L)'
;MGLLIVDLPRSWPRRAALDAAAEALREHGVRDWTRLELRTTTPTGTDLIRQFTFTYWAAPTRRGRVHNLRYSDLWERLGHADRAALLHVAAGGASGADVADTVMRVGGGESLLRDHSGTPHLPPSLRHFLRAMKDPRR
;
A
#
# COMPACT_ATOMS: atom_id res chain seq x y z
N MET A 1 -6.64 -15.02 -13.63
CA MET A 1 -6.72 -13.54 -13.64
C MET A 1 -7.00 -13.09 -12.21
N GLY A 2 -6.24 -12.11 -11.71
CA GLY A 2 -6.38 -11.53 -10.37
C GLY A 2 -6.53 -10.01 -10.44
N LEU A 3 -6.94 -9.43 -9.31
CA LEU A 3 -7.10 -7.99 -9.13
C LEU A 3 -6.23 -7.49 -7.97
N LEU A 4 -5.60 -6.34 -8.17
CA LEU A 4 -4.86 -5.63 -7.16
C LEU A 4 -5.43 -4.22 -7.05
N ILE A 5 -5.77 -3.78 -5.85
CA ILE A 5 -6.25 -2.43 -5.57
C ILE A 5 -5.22 -1.78 -4.64
N VAL A 6 -4.68 -0.64 -5.04
CA VAL A 6 -3.66 0.10 -4.27
C VAL A 6 -4.02 1.58 -4.19
N ASP A 7 -3.99 2.12 -2.99
CA ASP A 7 -4.10 3.56 -2.76
C ASP A 7 -2.73 4.22 -3.01
N LEU A 8 -2.66 5.06 -4.05
CA LEU A 8 -1.42 5.72 -4.50
C LEU A 8 -1.62 7.23 -4.66
N PRO A 9 -0.53 8.01 -4.70
CA PRO A 9 -0.62 9.45 -4.87
C PRO A 9 -1.26 9.80 -6.22
N ARG A 10 -2.18 10.77 -6.22
CA ARG A 10 -2.90 11.22 -7.41
C ARG A 10 -1.97 11.80 -8.48
N SER A 11 -0.88 12.44 -8.07
CA SER A 11 0.10 13.06 -8.97
C SER A 11 0.97 12.04 -9.70
N TRP A 12 0.92 10.76 -9.33
CA TRP A 12 1.77 9.75 -9.95
C TRP A 12 1.37 9.43 -11.38
N PRO A 13 2.32 9.46 -12.33
CA PRO A 13 2.06 9.03 -13.69
C PRO A 13 1.79 7.53 -13.74
N ARG A 14 1.06 7.09 -14.77
CA ARG A 14 0.69 5.68 -14.98
C ARG A 14 1.86 4.69 -14.82
N ARG A 15 3.05 5.05 -15.31
CA ARG A 15 4.25 4.20 -15.20
C ARG A 15 4.65 3.96 -13.74
N ALA A 16 4.75 5.01 -12.93
CA ALA A 16 5.09 4.89 -11.51
C ALA A 16 4.03 4.08 -10.75
N ALA A 17 2.76 4.23 -11.11
CA ALA A 17 1.67 3.44 -10.52
C ALA A 17 1.79 1.94 -10.87
N LEU A 18 2.18 1.62 -12.12
CA LEU A 18 2.45 0.24 -12.54
C LEU A 18 3.68 -0.35 -11.85
N ASP A 19 4.74 0.43 -11.67
CA ASP A 19 5.96 -0.01 -10.96
C ASP A 19 5.64 -0.36 -9.50
N ALA A 20 4.88 0.49 -8.81
CA ALA A 20 4.44 0.19 -7.44
C ALA A 20 3.45 -0.98 -7.35
N ALA A 21 2.57 -1.14 -8.33
CA ALA A 21 1.70 -2.32 -8.40
C ALA A 21 2.49 -3.61 -8.61
N ALA A 22 3.52 -3.59 -9.45
CA ALA A 22 4.43 -4.71 -9.66
C ALA A 22 5.19 -5.09 -8.38
N GLU A 23 5.66 -4.08 -7.65
CA GLU A 23 6.33 -4.27 -6.36
C GLU A 23 5.39 -4.84 -5.30
N ALA A 24 4.17 -4.29 -5.17
CA ALA A 24 3.14 -4.83 -4.29
C ALA A 24 2.80 -6.31 -4.60
N LEU A 25 2.71 -6.71 -5.87
CA LEU A 25 2.49 -8.13 -6.22
C LEU A 25 3.61 -9.03 -5.70
N ARG A 26 4.88 -8.62 -5.87
CA ARG A 26 6.03 -9.38 -5.38
C ARG A 26 6.04 -9.51 -3.85
N GLU A 27 5.73 -8.41 -3.17
CA GLU A 27 5.61 -8.33 -1.71
C GLU A 27 4.56 -9.29 -1.16
N HIS A 28 3.43 -9.42 -1.86
CA HIS A 28 2.35 -10.33 -1.49
C HIS A 28 2.52 -11.77 -2.03
N GLY A 29 3.73 -12.12 -2.48
CA GLY A 29 4.08 -13.48 -2.90
C GLY A 29 3.57 -13.85 -4.29
N VAL A 30 3.02 -12.90 -5.06
CA VAL A 30 2.65 -13.10 -6.46
C VAL A 30 3.87 -12.75 -7.31
N ARG A 31 4.72 -13.74 -7.61
CA ARG A 31 5.99 -13.52 -8.33
C ARG A 31 5.87 -13.77 -9.84
N ASP A 32 5.11 -14.78 -10.24
CA ASP A 32 4.99 -15.22 -11.64
C ASP A 32 3.76 -14.61 -12.34
N TRP A 33 3.49 -13.33 -12.10
CA TRP A 33 2.43 -12.62 -12.82
C TRP A 33 2.91 -12.14 -14.19
N THR A 34 1.93 -11.96 -15.08
CA THR A 34 2.10 -11.41 -16.42
C THR A 34 0.99 -10.39 -16.69
N ARG A 35 1.20 -9.54 -17.70
CA ARG A 35 0.21 -8.56 -18.18
C ARG A 35 -0.38 -7.69 -17.06
N LEU A 36 0.46 -7.02 -16.28
CA LEU A 36 -0.03 -6.05 -15.29
C LEU A 36 -0.57 -4.81 -16.01
N GLU A 37 -1.87 -4.56 -15.84
CA GLU A 37 -2.58 -3.49 -16.51
C GLU A 37 -3.34 -2.63 -15.51
N LEU A 38 -3.18 -1.31 -15.62
CA LEU A 38 -4.06 -0.36 -14.93
C LEU A 38 -5.44 -0.35 -15.61
N ARG A 39 -6.49 -0.60 -14.84
CA ARG A 39 -7.89 -0.61 -15.31
C ARG A 39 -8.58 0.71 -15.02
N THR A 40 -8.57 1.14 -13.77
CA THR A 40 -9.33 2.30 -13.30
C THR A 40 -8.60 3.03 -12.20
N THR A 41 -8.94 4.31 -12.04
CA THR A 41 -8.57 5.13 -10.89
C THR A 41 -9.82 5.76 -10.31
N THR A 42 -10.07 5.60 -9.02
CA THR A 42 -11.24 6.17 -8.33
C THR A 42 -10.82 7.16 -7.24
N PRO A 43 -11.62 8.21 -6.97
CA PRO A 43 -11.42 9.08 -5.82
C PRO A 43 -11.44 8.33 -4.49
N THR A 44 -10.67 8.79 -3.51
CA THR A 44 -10.78 8.41 -2.10
C THR A 44 -11.27 9.61 -1.27
N GLY A 45 -11.35 9.47 0.05
CA GLY A 45 -11.74 10.55 0.97
C GLY A 45 -10.76 11.73 1.04
N THR A 46 -9.64 11.68 0.30
CA THR A 46 -8.66 12.76 0.17
C THR A 46 -8.42 13.10 -1.31
N ASP A 47 -8.07 14.36 -1.58
CA ASP A 47 -7.69 14.87 -2.89
C ASP A 47 -6.27 14.43 -3.34
N LEU A 48 -5.43 14.02 -2.39
CA LEU A 48 -4.03 13.62 -2.60
C LEU A 48 -3.87 12.18 -3.06
N ILE A 49 -4.83 11.31 -2.72
CA ILE A 49 -4.77 9.88 -3.00
C ILE A 49 -5.87 9.49 -4.00
N ARG A 50 -5.55 8.53 -4.86
CA ARG A 50 -6.51 7.82 -5.69
C ARG A 50 -6.35 6.33 -5.46
N GLN A 51 -7.45 5.61 -5.57
CA GLN A 51 -7.44 4.17 -5.56
C GLN A 51 -7.22 3.68 -6.99
N PHE A 52 -6.12 2.96 -7.22
CA PHE A 52 -5.76 2.38 -8.51
C PHE A 52 -6.13 0.91 -8.52
N THR A 53 -6.89 0.48 -9.53
CA THR A 53 -7.25 -0.92 -9.74
C THR A 53 -6.46 -1.48 -10.91
N PHE A 54 -5.70 -2.55 -10.65
CA PHE A 54 -4.91 -3.26 -11.62
C PHE A 54 -5.44 -4.67 -11.85
N THR A 55 -5.26 -5.17 -13.06
CA THR A 55 -5.48 -6.58 -13.40
C THR A 55 -4.14 -7.23 -13.72
N TYR A 56 -3.97 -8.48 -13.29
CA TYR A 56 -2.79 -9.28 -13.58
C TYR A 56 -3.16 -10.74 -13.87
N TRP A 57 -2.26 -11.47 -14.53
CA TRP A 57 -2.42 -12.88 -14.87
C TRP A 57 -1.31 -13.69 -14.24
N ALA A 58 -1.63 -14.47 -13.22
CA ALA A 58 -0.72 -15.44 -12.62
C ALA A 58 -1.24 -16.86 -12.82
N ALA A 59 -0.34 -17.85 -12.69
CA ALA A 59 -0.73 -19.25 -12.55
C ALA A 59 -1.79 -19.40 -11.44
N PRO A 60 -2.70 -20.39 -11.53
CA PRO A 60 -3.78 -20.56 -10.58
C PRO A 60 -3.27 -21.07 -9.22
N THR A 61 -2.56 -20.24 -8.48
CA THR A 61 -2.23 -20.46 -7.07
C THR A 61 -3.37 -19.90 -6.22
N ARG A 62 -4.38 -20.75 -5.96
CA ARG A 62 -5.57 -20.51 -5.10
C ARG A 62 -6.41 -19.27 -5.47
N ARG A 63 -7.60 -19.51 -6.05
CA ARG A 63 -8.76 -18.60 -6.26
C ARG A 63 -8.43 -17.10 -6.25
N GLY A 64 -8.51 -16.46 -7.43
CA GLY A 64 -8.28 -15.02 -7.68
C GLY A 64 -8.58 -14.09 -6.51
N ARG A 65 -7.61 -13.96 -5.60
CA ARG A 65 -7.70 -13.09 -4.44
C ARG A 65 -7.56 -11.67 -4.93
N VAL A 66 -8.48 -10.82 -4.48
CA VAL A 66 -8.29 -9.38 -4.59
C VAL A 66 -7.32 -8.99 -3.49
N HIS A 67 -6.17 -8.42 -3.85
CA HIS A 67 -5.24 -7.85 -2.89
C HIS A 67 -5.60 -6.38 -2.70
N ASN A 68 -6.14 -6.03 -1.54
CA ASN A 68 -6.62 -4.68 -1.23
C ASN A 68 -5.63 -3.98 -0.30
N LEU A 69 -4.90 -3.01 -0.84
CA LEU A 69 -4.01 -2.11 -0.10
C LEU A 69 -4.67 -0.74 0.03
N ARG A 70 -5.78 -0.71 0.79
CA ARG A 70 -6.60 0.48 1.02
C ARG A 70 -6.12 1.26 2.24
N TYR A 71 -4.99 1.94 2.07
CA TYR A 71 -4.39 2.71 3.16
C TYR A 71 -5.22 3.94 3.56
N SER A 72 -6.15 4.40 2.71
CA SER A 72 -7.10 5.45 3.07
C SER A 72 -8.02 5.01 4.21
N ASP A 73 -8.50 3.76 4.18
CA ASP A 73 -9.35 3.19 5.24
C ASP A 73 -8.57 3.08 6.57
N LEU A 74 -7.28 2.67 6.48
CA LEU A 74 -6.37 2.68 7.62
C LEU A 74 -6.18 4.10 8.16
N TRP A 75 -5.93 5.07 7.28
CA TRP A 75 -5.72 6.46 7.62
C TRP A 75 -6.90 7.06 8.37
N GLU A 76 -8.13 6.81 7.90
CA GLU A 76 -9.35 7.29 8.54
C GLU A 76 -9.52 6.78 9.97
N ARG A 77 -9.11 5.53 10.23
CA ARG A 77 -9.20 4.90 11.56
C ARG A 77 -8.12 5.36 12.54
N LEU A 78 -7.02 5.91 12.05
CA LEU A 78 -5.93 6.40 12.89
C LEU A 78 -6.28 7.73 13.56
N GLY A 79 -6.00 7.84 14.85
CA GLY A 79 -6.10 9.11 15.57
C GLY A 79 -5.03 10.12 15.11
N HIS A 80 -5.18 11.38 15.50
CA HIS A 80 -4.24 12.45 15.11
C HIS A 80 -2.79 12.14 15.56
N ALA A 81 -2.61 11.63 16.78
CA ALA A 81 -1.28 11.26 17.30
C ALA A 81 -0.65 10.10 16.51
N ASP A 82 -1.45 9.07 16.19
CA ASP A 82 -0.99 7.92 15.40
C ASP A 82 -0.58 8.36 13.98
N ARG A 83 -1.37 9.22 13.34
CA ARG A 83 -1.04 9.80 12.02
C ARG A 83 0.27 10.57 12.07
N ALA A 84 0.48 11.43 13.08
CA ALA A 84 1.71 12.19 13.23
C ALA A 84 2.95 11.29 13.39
N ALA A 85 2.84 10.22 14.19
CA ALA A 85 3.91 9.24 14.37
C ALA A 85 4.25 8.53 13.05
N LEU A 86 3.25 8.09 12.28
CA LEU A 86 3.46 7.44 10.99
C LEU A 86 4.14 8.36 9.96
N LEU A 87 3.74 9.64 9.90
CA LEU A 87 4.36 10.62 9.01
C LEU A 87 5.83 10.89 9.37
N HIS A 88 6.19 10.82 10.65
CA HIS A 88 7.57 10.97 11.11
C HIS A 88 8.45 9.79 10.66
N VAL A 89 7.93 8.56 10.71
CA VAL A 89 8.65 7.36 10.28
C VAL A 89 8.80 7.30 8.75
N ALA A 90 7.79 7.71 7.99
CA ALA A 90 7.88 7.81 6.52
C ALA A 90 8.99 8.77 6.02
N ALA A 91 9.44 9.68 6.89
CA ALA A 91 10.51 10.65 6.65
C ALA A 91 11.92 10.12 6.91
N GLY A 92 12.07 8.84 7.29
CA GLY A 92 13.37 8.25 7.62
C GLY A 92 13.65 8.16 9.12
N GLY A 93 12.67 8.43 9.98
CA GLY A 93 12.79 8.19 11.42
C GLY A 93 12.77 6.69 11.72
N ALA A 94 13.79 6.18 12.41
CA ALA A 94 13.83 4.80 12.86
C ALA A 94 12.82 4.58 14.00
N SER A 95 11.67 3.98 13.69
CA SER A 95 10.88 3.27 14.70
C SER A 95 10.12 2.14 14.03
N GLY A 96 10.75 0.95 13.98
CA GLY A 96 10.21 -0.22 13.31
C GLY A 96 9.16 -0.98 14.13
N ALA A 97 9.25 -0.93 15.47
CA ALA A 97 8.38 -1.68 16.37
C ALA A 97 7.06 -0.93 16.66
N ASP A 98 7.13 0.31 17.17
CA ASP A 98 5.92 1.06 17.56
C ASP A 98 4.97 1.35 16.39
N VAL A 99 5.53 1.54 15.20
CA VAL A 99 4.75 1.76 13.98
C VAL A 99 4.15 0.48 13.44
N ALA A 100 4.89 -0.63 13.46
CA ALA A 100 4.31 -1.93 13.13
C ALA A 100 3.15 -2.25 14.09
N ASP A 101 3.31 -2.04 15.38
CA ASP A 101 2.26 -2.25 16.37
C ASP A 101 1.05 -1.34 16.17
N THR A 102 1.27 -0.06 15.85
CA THR A 102 0.18 0.88 15.52
C THR A 102 -0.59 0.44 14.28
N VAL A 103 0.11 0.04 13.21
CA VAL A 103 -0.51 -0.46 11.99
C VAL A 103 -1.21 -1.81 12.22
N MET A 104 -0.64 -2.71 13.01
CA MET A 104 -1.30 -3.98 13.38
C MET A 104 -2.57 -3.74 14.19
N ARG A 105 -2.52 -2.85 15.19
CA ARG A 105 -3.65 -2.53 16.07
C ARG A 105 -4.82 -1.93 15.29
N VAL A 106 -4.54 -1.04 14.33
CA VAL A 106 -5.58 -0.27 13.63
C VAL A 106 -5.98 -0.91 12.30
N GLY A 107 -5.01 -1.41 11.53
CA GLY A 107 -5.22 -1.98 10.18
C GLY A 107 -5.22 -3.51 10.11
N GLY A 108 -4.87 -4.20 11.20
CA GLY A 108 -4.72 -5.65 11.21
C GLY A 108 -3.43 -6.13 10.53
N GLY A 109 -3.11 -7.42 10.73
CA GLY A 109 -1.85 -8.02 10.28
C GLY A 109 -1.64 -8.06 8.76
N GLU A 110 -2.71 -7.91 7.97
CA GLU A 110 -2.64 -7.90 6.50
C GLU A 110 -2.04 -6.59 5.93
N SER A 111 -2.01 -5.52 6.75
CA SER A 111 -1.43 -4.23 6.37
C SER A 111 0.11 -4.21 6.45
N LEU A 112 0.72 -5.26 7.01
CA LEU A 112 2.16 -5.42 7.16
C LEU A 112 2.66 -6.61 6.38
N LEU A 113 3.89 -6.49 5.90
CA LEU A 113 4.62 -7.62 5.33
C LEU A 113 5.43 -8.28 6.43
N ARG A 114 5.61 -9.60 6.32
CA ARG A 114 6.53 -10.35 7.16
C ARG A 114 7.75 -10.69 6.33
N ASP A 115 8.92 -10.40 6.85
CA ASP A 115 10.15 -10.89 6.23
C ASP A 115 10.36 -12.38 6.51
N HIS A 116 11.48 -12.92 6.02
CA HIS A 116 11.86 -14.32 6.17
C HIS A 116 12.05 -14.74 7.65
N SER A 117 12.35 -13.79 8.55
CA SER A 117 12.44 -13.97 9.99
C SER A 117 11.09 -13.83 10.71
N GLY A 118 10.02 -13.50 9.98
CA GLY A 118 8.70 -13.24 10.55
C GLY A 118 8.56 -11.85 11.18
N THR A 119 9.57 -10.98 11.03
CA THR A 119 9.55 -9.61 11.53
C THR A 119 8.64 -8.75 10.65
N PRO A 120 7.66 -8.03 11.24
CA PRO A 120 6.77 -7.17 10.49
C PRO A 120 7.52 -5.94 9.98
N HIS A 121 7.28 -5.58 8.73
CA HIS A 121 7.79 -4.35 8.13
C HIS A 121 6.71 -3.66 7.29
N LEU A 122 6.85 -2.34 7.16
CA LEU A 122 5.93 -1.53 6.36
C LEU A 122 6.16 -1.81 4.86
N PRO A 123 5.09 -2.11 4.10
CA PRO A 123 5.16 -2.16 2.65
C PRO A 123 5.68 -0.83 2.06
N PRO A 124 6.58 -0.85 1.08
CA PRO A 124 6.93 0.30 0.23
C PRO A 124 5.72 1.11 -0.27
N SER A 125 4.65 0.45 -0.69
CA SER A 125 3.39 1.10 -1.12
C SER A 125 2.76 1.95 0.00
N LEU A 126 2.76 1.48 1.26
CA LEU A 126 2.35 2.26 2.42
C LEU A 126 3.27 3.46 2.66
N ARG A 127 4.59 3.31 2.46
CA ARG A 127 5.53 4.45 2.56
C ARG A 127 5.24 5.51 1.51
N HIS A 128 4.88 5.12 0.29
CA HIS A 128 4.49 6.06 -0.76
C HIS A 128 3.20 6.80 -0.41
N PHE A 129 2.20 6.10 0.12
CA PHE A 129 0.99 6.71 0.66
C PHE A 129 1.31 7.74 1.75
N LEU A 130 2.08 7.35 2.77
CA LEU A 130 2.43 8.25 3.89
C LEU A 130 3.23 9.48 3.43
N ARG A 131 4.10 9.33 2.43
CA ARG A 131 4.85 10.45 1.86
C ARG A 131 3.93 11.46 1.17
N ALA A 132 2.94 10.99 0.40
CA ALA A 132 1.96 11.88 -0.22
C ALA A 132 1.08 12.59 0.82
N MET A 133 0.70 11.91 1.90
CA MET A 133 -0.04 12.54 3.00
C MET A 133 0.81 13.57 3.78
N LYS A 134 2.14 13.39 3.82
CA LYS A 134 3.06 14.34 4.46
C LYS A 134 3.25 15.64 3.68
N ASP A 135 3.33 15.54 2.36
CA ASP A 135 3.65 16.66 1.46
C ASP A 135 2.54 16.87 0.41
N PRO A 136 1.46 17.59 0.76
CA PRO A 136 0.33 17.85 -0.14
C PRO A 136 0.69 18.70 -1.36
N ARG A 137 1.89 19.30 -1.39
CA ARG A 137 2.26 20.37 -2.34
C ARG A 137 3.12 19.89 -3.53
N ARG A 138 3.29 18.58 -3.71
CA ARG A 138 4.04 17.98 -4.82
C ARG A 138 3.17 17.42 -5.93
#